data_AF-A0A2E9M3K5-F1
#
_entry.id   AF-A0A2E9M3K5-F1
#
_cell.length_a   1.000
_cell.length_b   1.000
_cell.length_c   1.000
_cell.angle_alpha   90.00
_cell.angle_beta   90.00
_cell.angle_gamma   90.00
#
_symmetry.space_group_name_H-M   'P 1'
#
loop_
_entity.id
_entity.type
_entity.pdbx_description
1 polymer ?
#
loop_
_entity_poly.entity_id
_entity_poly.type
_entity_poly.pdbx_seq_one_letter_code
_entity_poly.pdbx_strand_id
1 'polypeptide(L)'
;MADDAVNALLPVAAVVHIALGVMALILVQRSLEKEWNERFAGYLISWMMIILGFQYTFATIIDLKIEDFTGQDFLEGAFTEIYYSSHKYGEKAMESAFLCLACIFPLVYPYPILQKDNVIKITTAIIIILGVIIIPLDIFTEFANRDMKSAINWLCYFIWLPIYLRFLIGEVKYKEERAREVSAVALLLLLGLKVQLLIFWLSNLTGVSKVYHARWIVEEAVFLGTVSQT
;
A
#
# COMPACT_ATOMS: atom_id res chain seq x y z
N MET A 1 -22.53 -7.99 -15.93
CA MET A 1 -22.53 -9.12 -14.96
C MET A 1 -21.16 -9.40 -14.36
N ALA A 2 -20.05 -9.50 -15.12
CA ALA A 2 -18.70 -9.54 -14.54
C ALA A 2 -18.23 -8.13 -14.10
N ASP A 3 -18.61 -7.09 -14.84
CA ASP A 3 -18.21 -5.71 -14.57
C ASP A 3 -18.82 -5.16 -13.27
N ASP A 4 -20.10 -5.46 -13.00
CA ASP A 4 -20.80 -5.04 -11.76
C ASP A 4 -20.12 -5.59 -10.49
N ALA A 5 -19.54 -6.79 -10.57
CA ALA A 5 -18.86 -7.43 -9.45
C ALA A 5 -17.47 -6.84 -9.18
N VAL A 6 -16.79 -6.35 -10.23
CA VAL A 6 -15.47 -5.70 -10.09
C VAL A 6 -15.65 -4.27 -9.55
N ASN A 7 -16.64 -3.53 -10.04
CA ASN A 7 -16.95 -2.17 -9.57
C ASN A 7 -17.40 -2.15 -8.10
N ALA A 8 -17.99 -3.25 -7.60
CA ALA A 8 -18.37 -3.39 -6.19
C ALA A 8 -17.18 -3.61 -5.22
N LEU A 9 -16.00 -4.00 -5.69
CA LEU A 9 -14.87 -4.38 -4.82
C LEU A 9 -14.24 -3.19 -4.10
N LEU A 10 -14.10 -2.04 -4.77
CA LEU A 10 -13.50 -0.83 -4.20
C LEU A 10 -14.28 -0.28 -2.99
N PRO A 11 -15.61 -0.07 -3.08
CA PRO A 11 -16.39 0.39 -1.92
C PRO A 11 -16.35 -0.59 -0.76
N VAL A 12 -16.43 -1.89 -1.03
CA VAL A 12 -16.34 -2.93 0.02
C VAL A 12 -14.96 -2.89 0.68
N ALA A 13 -13.88 -2.79 -0.11
CA ALA A 13 -12.53 -2.64 0.41
C ALA A 13 -12.41 -1.39 1.29
N ALA A 14 -12.97 -0.25 0.89
CA ALA A 14 -12.93 0.98 1.68
C ALA A 14 -13.54 0.77 3.08
N VAL A 15 -14.76 0.24 3.16
CA VAL A 15 -15.46 0.00 4.43
C VAL A 15 -14.70 -1.00 5.31
N VAL A 16 -14.21 -2.09 4.72
CA VAL A 16 -13.46 -3.13 5.45
C VAL A 16 -12.18 -2.57 6.06
N HIS A 17 -11.41 -1.79 5.30
CA HIS A 17 -10.15 -1.22 5.79
C HIS A 17 -10.37 -0.19 6.91
N ILE A 18 -11.41 0.65 6.81
CA ILE A 18 -11.78 1.57 7.88
C ILE A 18 -12.20 0.79 9.14
N ALA A 19 -13.08 -0.20 9.00
CA ALA A 19 -13.57 -1.00 10.12
C ALA A 19 -12.44 -1.77 10.81
N LEU A 20 -11.57 -2.45 10.03
CA LEU A 20 -10.41 -3.16 10.55
C LEU A 20 -9.42 -2.20 11.24
N GLY A 21 -9.20 -1.02 10.67
CA GLY A 21 -8.33 0.00 11.25
C GLY A 21 -8.84 0.49 12.61
N VAL A 22 -10.13 0.79 12.72
CA VAL A 22 -10.79 1.20 13.98
C VAL A 22 -10.75 0.08 15.01
N MET A 23 -11.09 -1.15 14.61
CA MET A 23 -11.04 -2.31 15.50
C MET A 23 -9.63 -2.57 16.02
N ALA A 24 -8.63 -2.51 15.15
CA ALA A 24 -7.23 -2.63 15.54
C ALA A 24 -6.83 -1.54 16.55
N LEU A 25 -7.29 -0.30 16.35
CA LEU A 25 -6.99 0.81 17.25
C LEU A 25 -7.56 0.56 18.66
N ILE A 26 -8.80 0.08 18.74
CA ILE A 26 -9.45 -0.31 20.00
C ILE A 26 -8.70 -1.46 20.68
N LEU A 27 -8.26 -2.46 19.93
CA LEU A 27 -7.51 -3.61 20.46
C LEU A 27 -6.16 -3.18 21.02
N VAL A 28 -5.43 -2.32 20.30
CA VAL A 28 -4.13 -1.81 20.74
C VAL A 28 -4.28 -1.00 22.03
N GLN A 29 -5.31 -0.16 22.12
CA GLN A 29 -5.61 0.63 23.32
C GLN A 29 -5.90 -0.25 24.54
N ARG A 30 -6.51 -1.41 24.35
CA ARG A 30 -6.81 -2.38 25.44
C ARG A 30 -5.60 -3.22 25.83
N SER A 31 -4.61 -3.39 24.95
CA SER A 31 -3.43 -4.22 25.19
C SER A 31 -2.33 -3.52 26.02
N LEU A 32 -2.65 -3.17 27.27
CA LEU A 32 -1.75 -2.45 28.18
C LEU A 32 -0.60 -3.28 28.76
N GLU A 33 -0.43 -4.53 28.35
CA GLU A 33 0.65 -5.41 28.83
C GLU A 33 1.78 -5.60 27.80
N LYS A 34 1.56 -5.23 26.53
CA LYS A 34 2.54 -5.44 25.45
C LYS A 34 3.72 -4.47 25.51
N GLU A 35 4.86 -4.84 24.93
CA GLU A 35 6.01 -3.95 24.80
C GLU A 35 5.67 -2.68 23.99
N TRP A 36 6.41 -1.59 24.23
CA TRP A 36 6.13 -0.28 23.63
C TRP A 36 6.21 -0.29 22.09
N ASN A 37 7.14 -1.08 21.55
CA ASN A 37 7.36 -1.28 20.11
C ASN A 37 6.15 -1.95 19.45
N GLU A 38 5.60 -3.01 20.04
CA GLU A 38 4.42 -3.71 19.56
C GLU A 38 3.17 -2.82 19.60
N ARG A 39 3.01 -2.03 20.67
CA ARG A 39 1.89 -1.10 20.76
C ARG A 39 1.99 0.01 19.72
N PHE A 40 3.18 0.59 19.55
CA PHE A 40 3.37 1.63 18.56
C PHE A 40 3.20 1.10 17.13
N ALA A 41 3.71 -0.10 16.85
CA ALA A 41 3.47 -0.81 15.60
C ALA A 41 1.98 -1.04 15.37
N GLY A 42 1.24 -1.45 16.40
CA GLY A 42 -0.22 -1.59 16.36
C GLY A 42 -0.92 -0.29 15.96
N TYR A 43 -0.57 0.84 16.60
CA TYR A 43 -1.12 2.15 16.23
C TYR A 43 -0.78 2.54 14.79
N LEU A 44 0.46 2.30 14.33
CA LEU A 44 0.85 2.57 12.95
C LEU A 44 0.01 1.77 11.97
N ILE A 45 -0.15 0.46 12.17
CA ILE A 45 -0.96 -0.41 11.31
C ILE A 45 -2.42 0.06 11.30
N SER A 46 -2.99 0.39 12.45
CA SER A 46 -4.36 0.91 12.54
C SER A 46 -4.56 2.16 11.69
N TRP A 47 -3.65 3.12 11.81
CA TRP A 47 -3.70 4.36 11.01
C TRP A 47 -3.45 4.11 9.53
N MET A 48 -2.53 3.21 9.18
CA MET A 48 -2.31 2.80 7.79
C MET A 48 -3.58 2.21 7.16
N MET A 49 -4.32 1.37 7.90
CA MET A 49 -5.58 0.77 7.43
C MET A 49 -6.68 1.83 7.25
N ILE A 50 -6.82 2.77 8.18
CA ILE A 50 -7.80 3.86 8.07
C ILE A 50 -7.51 4.74 6.85
N ILE A 51 -6.25 5.13 6.65
CA ILE A 51 -5.83 5.95 5.51
C ILE A 51 -6.06 5.21 4.18
N LEU A 52 -5.73 3.92 4.12
CA LEU A 52 -5.99 3.09 2.95
C LEU A 52 -7.49 2.98 2.65
N GLY A 53 -8.33 2.90 3.68
CA GLY A 53 -9.79 2.94 3.55
C GLY A 53 -10.32 4.26 2.98
N PHE A 54 -9.76 5.40 3.41
CA PHE A 54 -10.08 6.69 2.81
C PHE A 54 -9.60 6.81 1.36
N GLN A 55 -8.40 6.31 1.05
CA GLN A 55 -7.89 6.23 -0.32
C GLN A 55 -8.87 5.47 -1.23
N TYR A 56 -9.34 4.29 -0.79
CA TYR A 56 -10.32 3.52 -1.56
C TYR A 56 -11.68 4.21 -1.67
N THR A 57 -12.10 4.99 -0.66
CA THR A 57 -13.34 5.79 -0.74
C THR A 57 -13.23 6.84 -1.85
N PHE A 58 -12.11 7.57 -1.93
CA PHE A 58 -11.88 8.51 -3.02
C PHE A 58 -11.82 7.81 -4.38
N ALA A 59 -11.15 6.66 -4.46
CA ALA A 59 -11.10 5.85 -5.67
C ALA A 59 -12.50 5.42 -6.12
N THR A 60 -13.37 4.97 -5.21
CA THR A 60 -14.77 4.63 -5.53
C THR A 60 -15.55 5.83 -6.05
N ILE A 61 -15.40 7.01 -5.46
CA ILE A 61 -16.11 8.22 -5.94
C ILE A 61 -15.65 8.58 -7.36
N ILE A 62 -14.36 8.42 -7.65
CA ILE A 62 -13.81 8.64 -8.99
C ILE A 62 -14.38 7.62 -9.97
N ASP A 63 -14.40 6.34 -9.59
CA ASP A 63 -14.86 5.23 -10.43
C ASP A 63 -16.34 5.40 -10.81
N LEU A 64 -17.20 5.70 -9.82
CA LEU A 64 -18.62 5.97 -10.05
C LEU A 64 -18.85 7.17 -10.99
N LYS A 65 -18.03 8.23 -10.87
CA LYS A 65 -18.12 9.38 -11.77
C LYS A 65 -17.72 9.04 -13.21
N ILE A 66 -16.73 8.16 -13.38
CA ILE A 66 -16.29 7.71 -14.71
C ILE A 66 -17.34 6.81 -15.34
N GLU A 67 -18.02 5.96 -14.55
CA GLU A 67 -19.08 5.08 -15.04
C GLU A 67 -20.30 5.87 -15.56
N ASP A 68 -20.58 7.03 -14.96
CA ASP A 68 -21.66 7.93 -15.37
C ASP A 68 -21.32 8.78 -16.63
N PHE A 69 -20.12 8.65 -17.20
CA PHE A 69 -19.72 9.44 -18.37
C PHE A 69 -20.45 9.04 -19.66
N THR A 70 -20.98 10.05 -20.34
CA THR A 70 -21.53 9.92 -21.69
C THR A 70 -20.46 10.20 -22.74
N GLY A 71 -20.67 9.76 -23.98
CA GLY A 71 -19.73 9.99 -25.09
C GLY A 71 -19.40 11.46 -25.37
N GLN A 72 -20.25 12.39 -24.92
CA GLN A 72 -20.02 13.83 -25.03
C GLN A 72 -19.05 14.34 -23.95
N ASP A 73 -19.09 13.78 -22.74
CA ASP A 73 -18.18 14.14 -21.64
C ASP A 73 -16.72 13.80 -21.96
N PHE A 74 -16.49 12.73 -22.74
CA PHE A 74 -15.15 12.39 -23.24
C PHE A 74 -14.60 13.45 -24.21
N LEU A 75 -15.45 14.03 -25.05
CA LEU A 75 -15.07 15.06 -26.02
C LEU A 75 -14.85 16.42 -25.36
N GLU A 76 -15.57 16.69 -24.27
CA GLU A 76 -15.45 17.93 -23.47
C GLU A 76 -14.28 17.89 -22.47
N GLY A 77 -13.59 16.76 -22.35
CA GLY A 77 -12.40 16.63 -21.52
C GLY A 77 -12.69 16.29 -20.05
N ALA A 78 -13.84 15.70 -19.72
CA ALA A 78 -14.21 15.36 -18.33
C ALA A 78 -13.16 14.50 -17.58
N PHE A 79 -12.33 13.73 -18.30
CA PHE A 79 -11.18 13.02 -17.71
C PHE A 79 -10.12 13.95 -17.11
N THR A 80 -9.81 15.06 -17.78
CA THR A 80 -8.84 16.03 -17.25
C THR A 80 -9.43 16.76 -16.05
N GLU A 81 -10.73 17.05 -16.08
CA GLU A 81 -11.43 17.63 -14.92
C GLU A 81 -11.43 16.71 -13.70
N ILE A 82 -11.67 15.41 -13.89
CA ILE A 82 -11.53 14.43 -12.80
C ILE A 82 -10.10 14.35 -12.30
N TYR A 83 -9.11 14.39 -13.20
CA TYR A 83 -7.70 14.34 -12.83
C TYR A 83 -7.29 15.51 -11.92
N TYR A 84 -7.80 16.72 -12.20
CA TYR A 84 -7.59 17.91 -11.37
C TYR A 84 -8.69 18.12 -10.30
N SER A 85 -9.52 17.11 -10.02
CA SER A 85 -10.59 17.21 -9.02
C SER A 85 -10.08 16.99 -7.61
N SER A 86 -10.78 17.56 -6.62
CA SER A 86 -10.51 17.35 -5.19
C SER A 86 -10.50 15.87 -4.77
N HIS A 87 -11.24 15.00 -5.49
CA HIS A 87 -11.25 13.56 -5.22
C HIS A 87 -9.93 12.90 -5.59
N LYS A 88 -9.34 13.26 -6.74
CA LYS A 88 -8.05 12.72 -7.17
C LYS A 88 -6.92 13.22 -6.29
N TYR A 89 -6.95 14.51 -5.93
CA TYR A 89 -6.04 15.07 -4.94
C TYR A 89 -6.16 14.36 -3.59
N GLY A 90 -7.38 14.06 -3.13
CA GLY A 90 -7.64 13.29 -1.92
C GLY A 90 -7.07 11.87 -1.97
N GLU A 91 -7.34 11.12 -3.04
CA GLU A 91 -6.81 9.77 -3.27
C GLU A 91 -5.27 9.76 -3.15
N LYS A 92 -4.61 10.68 -3.86
CA LYS A 92 -3.14 10.74 -3.92
C LYS A 92 -2.50 11.27 -2.64
N ALA A 93 -3.15 12.21 -1.95
CA ALA A 93 -2.70 12.64 -0.64
C ALA A 93 -2.75 11.50 0.39
N MET A 94 -3.80 10.67 0.37
CA MET A 94 -3.92 9.49 1.23
C MET A 94 -2.85 8.43 0.88
N GLU A 95 -2.58 8.20 -0.40
CA GLU A 95 -1.48 7.32 -0.85
C GLU A 95 -0.12 7.80 -0.30
N SER A 96 0.16 9.10 -0.39
CA SER A 96 1.40 9.69 0.12
C SER A 96 1.49 9.64 1.64
N ALA A 97 0.39 9.85 2.36
CA ALA A 97 0.32 9.70 3.82
C ALA A 97 0.58 8.24 4.25
N PHE A 98 0.00 7.27 3.52
CA PHE A 98 0.26 5.85 3.74
C PHE A 98 1.75 5.52 3.58
N LEU A 99 2.40 6.01 2.52
CA LEU A 99 3.84 5.80 2.30
C LEU A 99 4.70 6.38 3.42
N CYS A 100 4.34 7.54 3.97
CA CYS A 100 5.05 8.14 5.10
C CYS A 100 5.00 7.25 6.34
N LEU A 101 3.82 6.67 6.65
CA LEU A 101 3.67 5.71 7.75
C LEU A 101 4.40 4.40 7.47
N ALA A 102 4.28 3.87 6.26
CA ALA A 102 4.92 2.64 5.84
C ALA A 102 6.44 2.72 5.93
N CYS A 103 7.04 3.86 5.58
CA CYS A 103 8.50 4.09 5.66
C CYS A 103 9.05 3.96 7.08
N ILE A 104 8.25 4.35 8.07
CA ILE A 104 8.65 4.39 9.47
C ILE A 104 8.44 3.06 10.18
N PHE A 105 7.45 2.31 9.73
CA PHE A 105 7.07 1.05 10.33
C PHE A 105 8.24 0.04 10.46
N PRO A 106 9.12 -0.16 9.44
CA PRO A 106 10.33 -0.99 9.55
C PRO A 106 11.35 -0.57 10.59
N LEU A 107 11.37 0.71 10.98
CA LEU A 107 12.33 1.22 11.96
C LEU A 107 11.93 0.87 13.39
N VAL A 108 10.64 0.58 13.62
CA VAL A 108 10.07 0.28 14.93
C VAL A 108 9.82 -1.21 15.11
N TYR A 109 9.42 -1.92 14.05
CA TYR A 109 8.99 -3.32 14.13
C TYR A 109 9.44 -4.11 12.88
N PRO A 110 9.86 -5.40 12.99
CA PRO A 110 9.78 -6.29 14.16
C PRO A 110 10.95 -6.20 15.13
N TYR A 111 12.05 -5.58 14.71
CA TYR A 111 13.19 -5.30 15.56
C TYR A 111 13.36 -3.78 15.66
N PRO A 112 13.20 -3.16 16.84
CA PRO A 112 13.36 -1.72 16.98
C PRO A 112 14.82 -1.35 16.77
N ILE A 113 15.13 -0.78 15.60
CA ILE A 113 16.44 -0.19 15.31
C ILE A 113 16.62 1.08 16.17
N LEU A 114 15.51 1.78 16.43
CA LEU A 114 15.44 2.94 17.27
C LEU A 114 15.08 2.53 18.71
N GLN A 115 16.06 2.58 19.63
CA GLN A 115 15.95 2.02 20.99
C GLN A 115 15.86 3.06 22.14
N LYS A 116 15.76 4.37 21.85
CA LYS A 116 15.81 5.43 22.89
C LYS A 116 14.43 5.80 23.46
N ASP A 117 14.41 6.37 24.67
CA ASP A 117 13.19 6.80 25.38
C ASP A 117 12.33 7.83 24.62
N ASN A 118 12.93 8.58 23.69
CA ASN A 118 12.24 9.59 22.87
C ASN A 118 11.84 9.11 21.47
N VAL A 119 11.95 7.81 21.16
CA VAL A 119 11.71 7.29 19.81
C VAL A 119 10.31 7.57 19.31
N ILE A 120 9.28 7.47 20.15
CA ILE A 120 7.91 7.79 19.77
C ILE A 120 7.82 9.25 19.27
N LYS A 121 8.42 10.20 20.01
CA LYS A 121 8.39 11.63 19.65
C LYS A 121 9.17 11.90 18.35
N ILE A 122 10.36 11.31 18.22
CA ILE A 122 11.21 11.51 17.03
C ILE A 122 10.52 10.92 15.81
N THR A 123 10.02 9.70 15.92
CA THR A 123 9.33 9.01 14.83
C THR A 123 8.07 9.75 14.42
N THR A 124 7.24 10.20 15.36
CA THR A 124 6.06 11.03 15.05
C THR A 124 6.45 12.35 14.39
N ALA A 125 7.51 13.01 14.84
CA ALA A 125 8.00 14.22 14.20
C ALA A 125 8.45 13.96 12.75
N ILE A 126 9.13 12.83 12.48
CA ILE A 126 9.53 12.45 11.12
C ILE A 126 8.29 12.18 10.24
N ILE A 127 7.25 11.50 10.75
CA ILE A 127 5.98 11.30 10.01
C ILE A 127 5.41 12.65 9.59
N ILE A 128 5.31 13.58 10.53
CA ILE A 128 4.70 14.90 10.29
C ILE A 128 5.54 15.70 9.30
N ILE A 129 6.86 15.74 9.47
CA ILE A 129 7.76 16.46 8.56
C ILE A 129 7.70 15.87 7.15
N LEU A 130 7.76 14.53 7.03
CA LEU A 130 7.62 13.85 5.74
C LEU A 130 6.27 14.13 5.10
N GLY A 131 5.17 14.09 5.85
CA GLY A 131 3.84 14.39 5.35
C GLY A 131 3.71 15.84 4.86
N VAL A 132 4.20 16.81 5.63
CA VAL A 132 4.18 18.24 5.29
C VAL A 132 5.04 18.57 4.07
N ILE A 133 6.08 17.79 3.79
CA ILE A 133 6.94 18.00 2.63
C ILE A 133 6.42 17.24 1.41
N ILE A 134 6.16 15.94 1.56
CA ILE A 134 5.82 15.05 0.45
C ILE A 134 4.45 15.41 -0.12
N ILE A 135 3.41 15.60 0.71
CA ILE A 135 2.05 15.83 0.21
C ILE A 135 1.98 17.11 -0.66
N PRO A 136 2.48 18.28 -0.23
CA PRO A 136 2.49 19.46 -1.08
C PRO A 136 3.37 19.31 -2.31
N LEU A 137 4.56 18.73 -2.20
CA LEU A 137 5.42 18.51 -3.38
C LEU A 137 4.72 17.64 -4.42
N ASP A 138 4.00 16.63 -3.97
CA ASP A 138 3.26 15.70 -4.82
C ASP A 138 2.07 16.39 -5.51
N ILE A 139 1.40 17.32 -4.82
CA ILE A 139 0.36 18.19 -5.40
C ILE A 139 0.97 19.14 -6.44
N PHE A 140 2.07 19.83 -6.12
CA PHE A 140 2.70 20.81 -7.01
C PHE A 140 3.35 20.20 -8.25
N THR A 141 3.68 18.91 -8.21
CA THR A 141 4.26 18.17 -9.34
C THR A 141 3.21 17.37 -10.11
N GLU A 142 1.91 17.61 -9.86
CA GLU A 142 0.81 16.89 -10.50
C GLU A 142 0.98 15.37 -10.38
N PHE A 143 1.51 14.91 -9.24
CA PHE A 143 1.76 13.49 -8.96
C PHE A 143 2.75 12.80 -9.92
N ALA A 144 3.54 13.57 -10.68
CA ALA A 144 4.58 13.05 -11.57
C ALA A 144 5.77 12.42 -10.83
N ASN A 145 5.88 12.62 -9.51
CA ASN A 145 6.94 12.09 -8.64
C ASN A 145 6.82 10.58 -8.34
N ARG A 146 6.57 9.77 -9.37
CA ARG A 146 6.47 8.30 -9.27
C ARG A 146 7.74 7.67 -8.69
N ASP A 147 8.90 8.18 -9.09
CA ASP A 147 10.19 7.61 -8.70
C ASP A 147 10.50 7.83 -7.22
N MET A 148 10.13 8.99 -6.67
CA MET A 148 10.28 9.27 -5.24
C MET A 148 9.39 8.36 -4.39
N LYS A 149 8.12 8.19 -4.77
CA LYS A 149 7.20 7.26 -4.09
C LYS A 149 7.67 5.82 -4.17
N SER A 150 8.16 5.41 -5.33
CA SER A 150 8.75 4.09 -5.54
C SER A 150 9.94 3.87 -4.61
N ALA A 151 10.87 4.83 -4.53
CA ALA A 151 12.04 4.74 -3.66
C ALA A 151 11.66 4.59 -2.17
N ILE A 152 10.70 5.38 -1.68
CA ILE A 152 10.18 5.28 -0.31
C ILE A 152 9.56 3.90 -0.06
N ASN A 153 8.79 3.39 -1.02
CA ASN A 153 8.18 2.06 -0.94
C ASN A 153 9.23 0.92 -0.96
N TRP A 154 10.39 1.13 -1.55
CA TRP A 154 11.50 0.16 -1.53
C TRP A 154 12.27 0.14 -0.20
N LEU A 155 12.25 1.24 0.55
CA LEU A 155 12.95 1.35 1.83
C LEU A 155 12.50 0.26 2.82
N CYS A 156 11.20 -0.04 2.88
CA CYS A 156 10.68 -1.10 3.74
C CYS A 156 11.27 -2.48 3.41
N TYR A 157 11.45 -2.76 2.12
CA TYR A 157 12.05 -4.01 1.66
C TYR A 157 13.53 -4.09 2.04
N PHE A 158 14.28 -3.01 1.82
CA PHE A 158 15.71 -2.97 2.14
C PHE A 158 16.02 -3.08 3.63
N ILE A 159 15.10 -2.69 4.52
CA ILE A 159 15.28 -2.82 5.97
C ILE A 159 14.86 -4.22 6.45
N TRP A 160 13.70 -4.72 6.02
CA TRP A 160 13.21 -6.01 6.52
C TRP A 160 13.93 -7.21 5.95
N LEU A 161 14.46 -7.14 4.72
CA LEU A 161 15.17 -8.27 4.12
C LEU A 161 16.44 -8.64 4.92
N PRO A 162 17.34 -7.70 5.29
CA PRO A 162 18.47 -8.00 6.18
C PRO A 162 18.05 -8.48 7.56
N ILE A 163 16.98 -7.93 8.14
CA ILE A 163 16.45 -8.37 9.44
C ILE A 163 16.01 -9.83 9.33
N TYR A 164 15.20 -10.16 8.33
CA TYR A 164 14.76 -11.52 8.05
C TYR A 164 15.95 -12.48 7.90
N LEU A 165 16.92 -12.15 7.04
CA LEU A 165 18.09 -13.00 6.80
C LEU A 165 18.95 -13.19 8.06
N ARG A 166 19.16 -12.12 8.83
CA ARG A 166 19.95 -12.18 10.08
C ARG A 166 19.32 -13.14 11.09
N PHE A 167 18.01 -13.03 11.32
CA PHE A 167 17.32 -13.86 12.30
C PHE A 167 17.09 -15.30 11.81
N LEU A 168 16.89 -15.51 10.50
CA LEU A 168 16.83 -16.84 9.89
C LEU A 168 18.17 -17.60 10.03
N ILE A 169 19.29 -16.94 9.71
CA ILE A 169 20.62 -17.53 9.90
C ILE A 169 20.89 -17.77 11.39
N GLY A 170 20.42 -16.85 12.24
CA GLY A 170 20.42 -16.99 13.69
C GLY A 170 19.79 -18.30 14.16
N GLU A 171 18.57 -18.58 13.70
CA GLU A 171 17.84 -19.82 14.00
C GLU A 171 18.60 -21.05 13.50
N VAL A 172 18.99 -21.08 12.22
CA VAL A 172 19.60 -22.26 11.60
C VAL A 172 20.96 -22.59 12.24
N LYS A 173 21.75 -21.58 12.58
CA LYS A 173 23.12 -21.75 13.09
C LYS A 173 23.18 -21.89 14.62
N TYR A 174 22.37 -21.13 15.35
CA TYR A 174 22.44 -21.05 16.82
C TYR A 174 21.25 -21.73 17.53
N LYS A 175 20.27 -22.26 16.79
CA LYS A 175 19.05 -22.91 17.33
C LYS A 175 18.26 -22.01 18.30
N GLU A 176 18.31 -20.71 18.10
CA GLU A 176 17.57 -19.75 18.93
C GLU A 176 16.09 -19.69 18.50
N GLU A 177 15.19 -20.24 19.31
CA GLU A 177 13.75 -20.26 19.00
C GLU A 177 13.14 -18.85 18.90
N ARG A 178 13.64 -17.88 19.66
CA ARG A 178 13.19 -16.48 19.58
C ARG A 178 13.56 -15.81 18.25
N ALA A 179 14.65 -16.25 17.60
CA ALA A 179 15.03 -15.74 16.29
C ALA A 179 14.03 -16.16 15.20
N ARG A 180 13.42 -17.35 15.36
CA ARG A 180 12.36 -17.83 14.47
C ARG A 180 11.15 -16.90 14.49
N GLU A 181 10.69 -16.49 15.68
CA GLU A 181 9.52 -15.60 15.82
C GLU A 181 9.75 -14.25 15.12
N VAL A 182 10.89 -13.62 15.36
CA VAL A 182 11.23 -12.32 14.74
C VAL A 182 11.37 -12.45 13.21
N SER A 183 11.98 -13.54 12.71
CA SER A 183 12.10 -13.77 11.27
C SER A 183 10.75 -14.04 10.60
N ALA A 184 9.88 -14.84 11.23
CA ALA A 184 8.54 -15.13 10.72
C ALA A 184 7.69 -13.85 10.64
N VAL A 185 7.76 -13.00 11.66
CA VAL A 185 7.09 -11.70 11.66
C VAL A 185 7.65 -10.79 10.55
N ALA A 186 8.98 -10.69 10.42
CA ALA A 186 9.60 -9.88 9.35
C ALA A 186 9.13 -10.33 7.96
N LEU A 187 9.03 -11.65 7.74
CA LEU A 187 8.51 -12.22 6.52
C LEU A 187 7.02 -11.89 6.30
N LEU A 188 6.18 -12.01 7.34
CA LEU A 188 4.77 -11.64 7.27
C LEU A 188 4.58 -10.16 6.89
N LEU A 189 5.40 -9.27 7.41
CA LEU A 189 5.33 -7.85 7.08
C LEU A 189 5.80 -7.56 5.64
N LEU A 190 6.87 -8.23 5.19
CA LEU A 190 7.32 -8.19 3.79
C LEU A 190 6.21 -8.68 2.85
N LEU A 191 5.54 -9.77 3.20
CA LEU A 191 4.39 -10.28 2.46
C LEU A 191 3.24 -9.27 2.47
N GLY A 192 2.85 -8.75 3.64
CA GLY A 192 1.74 -7.80 3.76
C GLY A 192 1.88 -6.56 2.86
N LEU A 193 3.09 -6.00 2.76
CA LEU A 193 3.35 -4.80 1.94
C LEU A 193 3.74 -5.08 0.48
N LYS A 194 4.28 -6.27 0.17
CA LYS A 194 4.77 -6.61 -1.18
C LYS A 194 4.11 -7.86 -1.76
N VAL A 195 2.90 -8.20 -1.31
CA VAL A 195 2.13 -9.35 -1.81
C VAL A 195 2.00 -9.29 -3.34
N GLN A 196 1.80 -8.11 -3.93
CA GLN A 196 1.72 -7.94 -5.38
C GLN A 196 3.02 -8.36 -6.09
N LEU A 197 4.18 -8.03 -5.52
CA LEU A 197 5.48 -8.44 -6.06
C LEU A 197 5.64 -9.96 -5.98
N LEU A 198 5.21 -10.57 -4.88
CA LEU A 198 5.28 -12.03 -4.73
C LEU A 198 4.33 -12.75 -5.68
N ILE A 199 3.09 -12.27 -5.83
CA ILE A 199 2.11 -12.80 -6.80
C ILE A 199 2.65 -12.66 -8.22
N PHE A 200 3.29 -11.53 -8.54
CA PHE A 200 3.95 -11.34 -9.84
C PHE A 200 5.00 -12.43 -10.10
N TRP A 201 5.92 -12.66 -9.15
CA TRP A 201 6.93 -13.72 -9.30
C TRP A 201 6.32 -15.12 -9.32
N LEU A 202 5.31 -15.39 -8.48
CA LEU A 202 4.60 -16.66 -8.45
C LEU A 202 3.90 -16.95 -9.78
N SER A 203 3.24 -15.95 -10.36
CA SER A 203 2.58 -16.02 -11.67
C SER A 203 3.60 -16.32 -12.79
N ASN A 204 4.80 -15.72 -12.71
CA ASN A 204 5.88 -16.03 -13.64
C ASN A 204 6.45 -17.44 -13.47
N LEU A 205 6.67 -17.89 -12.23
CA LEU A 205 7.21 -19.22 -11.92
C LEU A 205 6.23 -20.35 -12.27
N THR A 206 4.93 -20.12 -12.07
CA THR A 206 3.86 -21.08 -12.42
C THR A 206 3.51 -21.06 -13.91
N GLY A 207 4.09 -20.14 -14.69
CA GLY A 207 3.85 -20.00 -16.13
C GLY A 207 2.50 -19.37 -16.50
N VAL A 208 1.69 -19.01 -15.50
CA VAL A 208 0.39 -18.36 -15.69
C VAL A 208 0.56 -16.95 -16.28
N SER A 209 1.70 -16.31 -16.06
CA SER A 209 2.00 -14.99 -16.63
C SER A 209 1.91 -14.95 -18.16
N LYS A 210 2.22 -16.07 -18.84
CA LYS A 210 2.08 -16.20 -20.30
C LYS A 210 0.62 -16.13 -20.76
N VAL A 211 -0.32 -16.64 -19.96
CA VAL A 211 -1.76 -16.59 -20.25
C VAL A 211 -2.29 -15.16 -20.11
N TYR A 212 -1.86 -14.44 -19.09
CA TYR A 212 -2.23 -13.03 -18.93
C TYR A 212 -1.60 -12.14 -20.01
N HIS A 213 -0.29 -12.29 -20.29
CA HIS A 213 0.35 -11.54 -21.38
C HIS A 213 -0.28 -11.84 -22.74
N ALA A 214 -0.64 -13.09 -23.03
CA ALA A 214 -1.34 -13.44 -24.26
C ALA A 214 -2.74 -12.81 -24.33
N ARG A 215 -3.47 -12.75 -23.20
CA ARG A 215 -4.77 -12.07 -23.14
C ARG A 215 -4.65 -10.56 -23.37
N TRP A 216 -3.66 -9.89 -22.75
CA TRP A 216 -3.40 -8.47 -22.97
C TRP A 216 -3.05 -8.18 -24.43
N ILE A 217 -2.20 -9.02 -25.05
CA ILE A 217 -1.85 -8.89 -26.48
C ILE A 217 -3.08 -9.10 -27.38
N VAL A 218 -3.97 -10.04 -27.05
CA VAL A 218 -5.21 -10.29 -27.82
C VAL A 218 -6.21 -9.16 -27.63
N GLU A 219 -6.44 -8.67 -26.40
CA GLU A 219 -7.31 -7.54 -26.13
C GLU A 219 -6.79 -6.27 -26.81
N GLU A 220 -5.48 -6.00 -26.76
CA GLU A 220 -4.83 -4.87 -27.43
C GLU A 220 -4.85 -5.00 -28.96
N ALA A 221 -4.69 -6.22 -29.51
CA ALA A 221 -4.80 -6.47 -30.95
C ALA A 221 -6.24 -6.34 -31.48
N VAL A 222 -7.24 -6.70 -30.67
CA VAL A 222 -8.67 -6.49 -30.96
C VAL A 222 -9.04 -5.01 -30.82
N PHE A 223 -8.53 -4.31 -29.80
CA PHE A 223 -8.75 -2.87 -29.59
C PHE A 223 -8.10 -2.01 -30.69
N LEU A 224 -6.93 -2.41 -31.18
CA LEU A 224 -6.21 -1.74 -32.27
C LEU A 224 -6.67 -2.17 -33.66
N GLY A 225 -7.70 -3.03 -33.78
CA GLY A 225 -8.27 -3.43 -35.07
C GLY A 225 -7.32 -4.23 -35.97
N THR A 226 -6.27 -4.85 -35.42
CA THR A 226 -5.26 -5.57 -36.21
C THR A 226 -5.63 -7.03 -36.48
N VAL A 227 -6.64 -7.57 -35.79
CA VAL A 227 -7.24 -8.86 -36.12
C VAL A 227 -8.38 -8.62 -37.11
N SER A 228 -8.05 -8.68 -38.39
CA SER A 228 -9.01 -8.90 -39.46
C SER A 228 -9.88 -10.11 -39.10
N GLN A 229 -11.18 -9.89 -38.90
CA GLN A 229 -12.15 -10.98 -38.83
C GLN A 229 -12.20 -11.69 -40.19
N THR A 230 -11.47 -12.80 -40.29
CA THR A 230 -11.67 -13.83 -41.31
C THR A 230 -11.98 -15.14 -40.61
#